data_AF-A0A2D6P8F9-F1
#
_entry.id   AF-A0A2D6P8F9-F1
#
_cell.length_a   1.000
_cell.length_b   1.000
_cell.length_c   1.000
_cell.angle_alpha   90.00
_cell.angle_beta   90.00
_cell.angle_gamma   90.00
#
_symmetry.space_group_name_H-M   'P 1'
#
loop_
_entity.id
_entity.type
_entity.pdbx_description
1 polymer ?
#
loop_
_entity_poly.entity_id
_entity_poly.type
_entity_poly.pdbx_seq_one_letter_code
_entity_poly.pdbx_strand_id
1 'polypeptide(L)' 'MKLYKVIDCEQCEATHIPKELNIETVFVDKPDYKGFAPENVPVLQVAPGFNVNGAQYINNFLNTIKSAQDGFYKK' A
#
# COMPACT_ATOMS: atom_id res chain seq x y z
N MET A 1 3.24 -4.31 -6.32
CA MET A 1 2.39 -4.25 -5.11
C MET A 1 1.19 -3.37 -5.42
N LYS A 2 0.06 -3.56 -4.74
CA LYS A 2 -1.16 -2.76 -4.92
C LYS A 2 -1.62 -2.16 -3.60
N LEU A 3 -1.88 -0.87 -3.57
CA LEU A 3 -2.48 -0.17 -2.44
C LEU A 3 -3.96 0.08 -2.74
N TYR A 4 -4.85 -0.56 -1.99
CA TYR A 4 -6.29 -0.33 -2.05
C TYR A 4 -6.66 0.77 -1.06
N LYS A 5 -7.31 1.82 -1.57
CA LYS A 5 -7.83 2.93 -0.78
C LYS A 5 -9.18 3.42 -1.31
N VAL A 6 -9.83 4.32 -0.58
CA VAL A 6 -10.97 5.11 -1.08
C VAL A 6 -10.55 6.57 -1.24
N ILE A 7 -11.32 7.36 -1.98
CA ILE A 7 -10.98 8.75 -2.32
C ILE A 7 -10.94 9.63 -1.07
N ASP A 8 -11.94 9.53 -0.20
CA ASP A 8 -12.08 10.34 1.01
C ASP A 8 -11.83 9.50 2.26
N CYS A 9 -10.55 9.27 2.57
CA CYS A 9 -10.14 8.44 3.70
C CYS A 9 -8.91 9.02 4.39
N GLU A 10 -9.12 9.56 5.59
CA GLU A 10 -8.07 10.17 6.42
C GLU A 10 -6.92 9.19 6.70
N GLN A 11 -7.24 7.94 7.04
CA GLN A 11 -6.22 6.90 7.26
C GLN A 11 -5.43 6.59 5.99
N CYS A 12 -6.04 6.72 4.82
CA CYS A 12 -5.39 6.42 3.56
C CYS A 12 -4.36 7.50 3.20
N GLU A 13 -4.66 8.76 3.52
CA GLU A 13 -3.73 9.90 3.34
C GLU A 13 -2.53 9.84 4.30
N ALA A 14 -2.65 9.15 5.44
CA ALA A 14 -1.52 8.88 6.33
C ALA A 14 -0.51 7.86 5.76
N THR A 15 -0.79 7.22 4.62
CA THR A 15 0.10 6.25 4.00
C THR A 15 1.17 6.95 3.13
N HIS A 16 2.44 6.76 3.48
CA HIS A 16 3.58 7.35 2.80
C HIS A 16 4.20 6.33 1.84
N ILE A 17 3.89 6.45 0.55
CA ILE A 17 4.37 5.53 -0.48
C ILE A 17 5.69 6.03 -1.07
N PRO A 18 6.82 5.30 -0.88
CA PRO A 18 8.08 5.67 -1.52
C PRO A 18 7.95 5.56 -3.05
N LYS A 19 8.34 6.60 -3.78
CA LYS A 19 8.21 6.66 -5.25
C LYS A 19 9.00 5.57 -5.97
N GLU A 20 10.03 5.04 -5.33
CA GLU A 20 10.92 4.02 -5.87
C GLU A 20 10.30 2.61 -5.82
N LEU A 21 9.35 2.39 -4.91
CA LEU A 21 8.61 1.16 -4.79
C LEU A 21 7.39 1.27 -5.70
N ASN A 22 7.49 0.76 -6.93
CA ASN A 22 6.41 0.78 -7.93
C ASN A 22 5.11 0.13 -7.38
N ILE A 23 4.27 0.95 -6.74
CA ILE A 23 3.05 0.57 -6.04
C ILE A 23 1.88 1.21 -6.79
N GLU A 24 1.02 0.35 -7.34
CA GLU A 24 -0.22 0.77 -7.99
C GLU A 24 -1.23 1.18 -6.93
N THR A 25 -1.83 2.35 -7.06
CA THR A 25 -2.94 2.77 -6.19
C THR A 25 -4.27 2.44 -6.85
N VAL A 26 -5.11 1.69 -6.15
CA VAL A 26 -6.43 1.24 -6.60
C VAL A 26 -7.49 1.88 -5.71
N PHE A 27 -8.41 2.62 -6.32
CA PHE A 27 -9.53 3.24 -5.63
C PHE A 27 -10.74 2.31 -5.70
N VAL A 28 -11.14 1.74 -4.55
CA VAL A 28 -12.17 0.70 -4.48
C VAL A 28 -13.60 1.24 -4.42
N ASP A 29 -13.75 2.53 -4.16
CA ASP A 29 -15.00 3.29 -4.11
C ASP A 29 -15.41 3.90 -5.45
N LYS A 30 -14.61 3.71 -6.51
CA LYS A 30 -14.98 4.18 -7.85
C LYS A 30 -16.20 3.42 -8.39
N PRO A 31 -17.17 4.10 -9.04
CA PRO A 31 -18.40 3.45 -9.51
C PRO A 31 -18.20 2.28 -10.48
N ASP A 32 -17.09 2.27 -11.21
CA ASP A 32 -16.72 1.27 -12.21
C ASP A 32 -15.77 0.20 -11.67
N TYR A 33 -15.32 0.31 -10.42
CA TYR A 33 -14.40 -0.67 -9.84
C TYR A 33 -15.11 -2.00 -9.60
N LYS A 34 -14.59 -3.06 -10.23
CA LYS A 34 -15.02 -4.44 -10.03
C LYS A 34 -13.78 -5.28 -9.70
N GLY A 35 -13.62 -5.64 -8.44
CA GLY A 35 -12.44 -6.38 -8.00
C GLY A 35 -12.42 -6.61 -6.50
N PHE A 36 -11.22 -6.91 -5.99
CA PHE A 36 -10.98 -7.06 -4.55
C PHE A 36 -11.26 -5.73 -3.84
N ALA A 37 -12.29 -5.70 -3.00
CA ALA A 37 -12.68 -4.56 -2.18
C ALA A 37 -12.59 -4.99 -0.71
N PRO A 38 -11.46 -4.70 -0.02
CA PRO A 38 -11.32 -5.06 1.38
C PRO A 38 -12.32 -4.25 2.23
N GLU A 39 -12.83 -4.87 3.30
CA GLU A 39 -13.79 -4.22 4.22
C GLU A 39 -13.23 -2.96 4.89
N ASN A 40 -11.92 -2.94 5.12
CA ASN A 40 -11.19 -1.83 5.71
C ASN A 40 -10.08 -1.39 4.77
N VAL A 41 -9.85 -0.09 4.66
CA VAL A 41 -8.75 0.54 3.90
C VAL A 41 -7.98 1.51 4.82
N PRO A 42 -6.69 1.79 4.55
CA PRO A 42 -5.87 1.31 3.43
C PRO A 42 -5.39 -0.13 3.60
N VAL A 43 -5.19 -0.83 2.47
CA VAL A 43 -4.60 -2.18 2.42
C VAL A 43 -3.53 -2.24 1.35
N LEU A 44 -2.32 -2.65 1.73
CA LEU A 44 -1.25 -2.98 0.78
C LEU A 44 -1.24 -4.49 0.51
N GLN A 45 -1.56 -4.89 -0.71
CA GLN A 45 -1.34 -6.24 -1.20
C GLN A 45 0.05 -6.34 -1.81
N VAL A 46 0.91 -7.13 -1.18
CA VAL A 46 2.28 -7.35 -1.67
C VAL A 46 2.29 -8.49 -2.69
N ALA A 47 1.53 -9.55 -2.39
CA ALA A 47 1.32 -10.72 -3.23
C ALA A 47 -0.08 -11.29 -2.97
N PRO A 48 -0.63 -12.15 -3.87
CA PRO A 48 -1.90 -12.83 -3.61
C PRO A 48 -1.88 -13.56 -2.26
N GLY A 49 -2.87 -13.29 -1.40
CA GLY A 49 -2.96 -13.86 -0.05
C GLY A 49 -2.09 -13.20 1.02
N PHE A 50 -1.26 -12.20 0.68
CA PHE A 50 -0.45 -11.46 1.65
C PHE A 50 -0.75 -9.96 1.61
N ASN A 51 -1.49 -9.52 2.63
CA ASN A 51 -1.99 -8.17 2.78
C ASN A 51 -1.46 -7.54 4.08
N VAL A 52 -1.12 -6.26 4.01
CA VAL A 52 -0.78 -5.42 5.17
C VAL A 52 -1.86 -4.36 5.30
N ASN A 53 -2.58 -4.38 6.43
CA ASN A 53 -3.74 -3.52 6.66
C ASN A 53 -3.39 -2.37 7.58
N GLY A 54 -3.88 -1.16 7.27
CA GLY A 54 -3.72 0.02 8.11
C GLY A 54 -2.44 0.81 7.83
N ALA A 55 -2.55 2.14 7.83
CA ALA A 55 -1.51 3.05 7.36
C ALA A 55 -0.18 2.90 8.11
N GLN A 56 -0.23 2.79 9.45
CA GLN A 56 0.98 2.62 10.26
C GLN A 56 1.78 1.38 9.88
N TYR A 57 1.09 0.24 9.71
CA TYR A 57 1.73 -1.02 9.36
C TYR A 57 2.26 -1.00 7.93
N ILE A 58 1.50 -0.41 7.00
CA ILE A 58 1.94 -0.22 5.62
C ILE A 58 3.21 0.64 5.58
N ASN A 59 3.24 1.77 6.28
CA ASN A 59 4.40 2.65 6.33
C ASN A 59 5.63 1.94 6.91
N ASN A 60 5.48 1.22 8.02
CA ASN A 60 6.56 0.45 8.63
C ASN A 60 7.09 -0.64 7.67
N PHE A 61 6.20 -1.33 6.99
CA PHE A 61 6.56 -2.35 6.01
C PHE A 61 7.33 -1.77 4.82
N LEU A 62 6.85 -0.67 4.22
CA LEU A 62 7.51 -0.02 3.10
C LEU A 62 8.87 0.56 3.48
N ASN A 63 8.99 1.16 4.67
CA ASN A 63 10.27 1.63 5.20
C ASN A 63 11.28 0.50 5.40
N THR A 64 10.82 -0.67 5.85
CA THR A 64 11.66 -1.86 6.01
C THR A 64 12.17 -2.34 4.65
N ILE A 65 11.30 -2.43 3.64
CA ILE A 65 11.70 -2.79 2.27
C ILE A 65 12.71 -1.79 1.71
N LYS A 66 12.43 -0.49 1.82
CA LYS A 66 13.32 0.56 1.32
C LYS A 66 14.70 0.48 1.98
N SER A 67 14.73 0.32 3.30
CA SER A 67 15.98 0.17 4.05
C SER A 67 16.77 -1.07 3.63
N ALA A 68 16.09 -2.18 3.35
CA ALA A 68 16.74 -3.41 2.87
C ALA A 68 17.29 -3.25 1.44
N GLN A 69 16.56 -2.59 0.55
CA GLN A 69 17.03 -2.27 -0.80
C GLN A 69 18.26 -1.36 -0.75
N ASP A 70 18.17 -0.24 -0.03
CA ASP A 70 19.28 0.71 0.11
C ASP A 70 20.53 0.07 0.73
N GLY A 71 20.35 -0.80 1.73
CA GLY A 71 21.44 -1.55 2.35
C GLY A 71 22.08 -2.58 1.42
N PHE A 72 21.30 -3.17 0.49
CA PHE A 72 21.80 -4.09 -0.52
C PHE A 72 22.59 -3.36 -1.62
N TYR A 73 22.11 -2.20 -2.09
CA TYR A 73 22.79 -1.41 -3.13
C TYR A 73 23.99 -0.59 -2.64
N LYS A 74 24.23 -0.52 -1.32
CA LYS A 74 25.41 0.12 -0.72
C LYS A 74 26.59 -0.84 -0.48
N LYS A 75 26.45 -2.12 -0.82
CA LYS A 75 27.54 -3.12 -0.80
C LYS A 75 28.12 -3.30 -2.19
#